data_AF-A0A1S3D4E2-F1
#
_entry.id   AF-A0A1S3D4E2-F1
#
_cell.length_a   1.000
_cell.length_b   1.000
_cell.length_c   1.000
_cell.angle_alpha   90.00
_cell.angle_beta   90.00
_cell.angle_gamma   90.00
#
_symmetry.space_group_name_H-M   'P 1'
#
loop_
_entity.id
_entity.type
_entity.pdbx_description
1 polymer ?
#
loop_
_entity_poly.entity_id
_entity_poly.type
_entity_poly.pdbx_seq_one_letter_code
_entity_poly.pdbx_strand_id
1 'polypeptide(L)'
;MFVLGTAGCLQIPNLFTRHQDYRIYHPHLEFENHIRGTKTSTLPDYVKQLAVVKLLGHLKYAYVSLKVLKLTTHHSEGTIKVRWRIIGLSGLKVFKNFWKYKIWNLQDTAFKDAETWYDGFSIFYVKGDGLVHKHVLLKMQPDEDQEVDTIKPATVIGAKVA
;
A
#
# COMPACT_ATOMS: atom_id res chain seq x y z
N MET A 1 -10.11 19.78 -19.17
CA MET A 1 -8.63 19.88 -19.12
C MET A 1 -8.05 19.81 -17.70
N PHE A 2 -8.76 20.27 -16.66
CA PHE A 2 -8.22 20.36 -15.28
C PHE A 2 -7.97 19.03 -14.52
N VAL A 3 -8.80 17.99 -14.71
CA VAL A 3 -8.72 16.74 -13.91
C VAL A 3 -7.54 15.84 -14.30
N LEU A 4 -7.01 15.96 -15.52
CA LEU A 4 -5.85 15.17 -15.96
C LEU A 4 -4.55 15.62 -15.26
N GLY A 5 -4.40 16.91 -14.99
CA GLY A 5 -3.23 17.45 -14.29
C GLY A 5 -3.17 17.03 -12.82
N THR A 6 -4.31 16.99 -12.13
CA THR A 6 -4.38 16.57 -10.72
C THR A 6 -4.13 15.08 -10.54
N ALA A 7 -4.64 14.23 -11.45
CA ALA A 7 -4.36 12.80 -11.44
C ALA A 7 -2.86 12.47 -11.60
N GLY A 8 -2.16 13.19 -12.48
CA GLY A 8 -0.69 13.07 -12.63
C GLY A 8 0.10 13.64 -11.44
N CYS A 9 -0.50 14.56 -10.67
CA CYS A 9 0.11 15.18 -9.49
C CYS A 9 -0.14 14.39 -8.20
N LEU A 10 -1.06 13.43 -8.18
CA LEU A 10 -1.27 12.53 -7.05
C LEU A 10 -0.02 11.65 -6.85
N GLN A 11 0.91 12.11 -6.02
CA GLN A 11 2.22 11.50 -5.71
C GLN A 11 2.13 10.20 -4.88
N ILE A 12 1.00 9.48 -5.01
CA ILE A 12 0.66 8.22 -4.35
C ILE A 12 1.74 7.14 -4.47
N PRO A 13 2.31 6.82 -5.66
CA PRO A 13 3.37 5.82 -5.75
C PRO A 13 4.63 6.19 -4.94
N ASN A 14 4.81 7.48 -4.65
CA ASN A 14 5.97 8.00 -3.92
C ASN A 14 5.71 8.22 -2.42
N LEU A 15 4.60 7.71 -1.86
CA LEU A 15 4.24 7.91 -0.46
C LEU A 15 5.40 7.59 0.49
N PHE A 16 6.06 6.45 0.27
CA PHE A 16 7.17 5.99 1.11
C PHE A 16 8.54 6.53 0.72
N THR A 17 8.73 6.98 -0.53
CA THR A 17 10.05 7.29 -1.10
C THR A 17 10.35 8.79 -1.22
N ARG A 18 9.34 9.65 -1.37
CA ARG A 18 9.52 11.10 -1.55
C ARG A 18 8.68 11.91 -0.57
N HIS A 19 8.99 13.21 -0.48
CA HIS A 19 8.12 14.18 0.16
C HIS A 19 6.83 14.35 -0.66
N GLN A 20 5.70 14.54 0.03
CA GLN A 20 4.40 14.70 -0.60
C GLN A 20 4.05 16.19 -0.73
N ASP A 21 3.53 16.59 -1.88
CA ASP A 21 3.00 17.92 -2.09
C ASP A 21 1.55 17.97 -1.61
N TYR A 22 1.32 18.67 -0.50
CA TYR A 22 -0.02 18.78 0.09
C TYR A 22 -0.84 19.94 -0.47
N ARG A 23 -0.30 20.73 -1.40
CA ARG A 23 -1.01 21.88 -2.00
C ARG A 23 -2.18 21.47 -2.89
N ILE A 24 -2.25 20.20 -3.28
CA ILE A 24 -3.34 19.63 -4.07
C ILE A 24 -4.56 19.23 -3.22
N TYR A 25 -4.49 19.35 -1.90
CA TYR A 25 -5.57 18.99 -0.99
C TYR A 25 -6.21 20.24 -0.40
N HIS A 26 -7.52 20.18 -0.23
CA HIS A 26 -8.27 21.24 0.42
C HIS A 26 -7.93 21.30 1.93
N PRO A 27 -7.84 22.48 2.58
CA PRO A 27 -7.54 22.59 4.02
C PRO A 27 -8.51 21.80 4.92
N HIS A 28 -9.79 21.71 4.49
CA HIS A 28 -10.85 20.93 5.12
C HIS A 28 -11.10 19.61 4.39
N LEU A 29 -10.03 18.88 4.07
CA LEU A 29 -10.12 17.56 3.45
C LEU A 29 -10.84 16.57 4.37
N GLU A 30 -11.90 15.94 3.87
CA GLU A 30 -12.51 14.78 4.51
C GLU A 30 -11.73 13.52 4.17
N PHE A 31 -11.09 12.92 5.17
CA PHE A 31 -10.44 11.63 5.04
C PHE A 31 -11.24 10.55 5.76
N GLU A 32 -11.68 9.54 5.01
CA GLU A 32 -12.37 8.37 5.54
C GLU A 32 -11.48 7.13 5.36
N ASN A 33 -10.97 6.61 6.47
CA ASN A 33 -10.13 5.43 6.48
C ASN A 33 -10.95 4.22 6.92
N HIS A 34 -11.52 3.50 5.97
CA HIS A 34 -12.29 2.28 6.26
C HIS A 34 -11.39 1.09 6.64
N ILE A 35 -10.07 1.17 6.41
CA ILE A 35 -9.12 0.14 6.86
C ILE A 35 -8.97 0.17 8.39
N ARG A 36 -8.96 1.37 8.99
CA ARG A 36 -8.81 1.57 10.45
C ARG A 36 -10.11 2.02 11.13
N GLY A 37 -11.18 2.24 10.38
CA GLY A 37 -12.44 2.78 10.88
C GLY A 37 -12.35 4.24 11.36
N THR A 38 -11.40 5.03 10.86
CA THR A 38 -11.19 6.42 11.32
C THR A 38 -11.69 7.44 10.30
N LYS A 39 -12.13 8.61 10.77
CA LYS A 39 -12.47 9.75 9.93
C LYS A 39 -11.80 11.02 10.46
N THR A 40 -11.32 11.88 9.58
CA THR A 40 -10.76 13.20 9.91
C THR A 40 -11.20 14.23 8.89
N SER A 41 -11.33 15.50 9.29
CA SER A 41 -11.87 16.56 8.43
C SER A 41 -10.91 17.74 8.22
N THR A 42 -9.64 17.56 8.59
CA THR A 42 -8.61 18.59 8.46
C THR A 42 -7.38 18.02 7.76
N LEU A 43 -6.73 18.87 6.95
CA LEU A 43 -5.49 18.51 6.26
C LEU A 43 -4.35 18.14 7.23
N PRO A 44 -4.11 18.86 8.35
CA PRO A 44 -3.07 18.46 9.31
C PRO A 44 -3.28 17.06 9.89
N ASP A 45 -4.51 16.68 10.22
CA ASP A 45 -4.79 15.36 10.79
C ASP A 45 -4.65 14.24 9.75
N TYR A 46 -5.02 14.53 8.50
CA TYR A 46 -4.73 13.66 7.37
C TYR A 46 -3.21 13.42 7.21
N VAL A 47 -2.42 14.49 7.20
CA VAL A 47 -0.95 14.44 7.08
C VAL A 47 -0.34 13.63 8.22
N LYS A 48 -0.79 13.82 9.46
CA LYS A 48 -0.35 13.03 10.62
C LYS A 48 -0.60 11.53 10.40
N GLN A 49 -1.79 11.15 9.92
CA GLN A 49 -2.09 9.74 9.66
C GLN A 49 -1.18 9.14 8.58
N LEU A 50 -0.92 9.87 7.50
CA LEU A 50 0.03 9.44 6.47
C LEU A 50 1.47 9.31 7.01
N ALA A 51 1.89 10.24 7.87
CA ALA A 51 3.21 10.20 8.50
C ALA A 51 3.36 8.96 9.39
N VAL A 52 2.33 8.60 10.16
CA VAL A 52 2.31 7.36 10.96
C VAL A 52 2.41 6.13 10.06
N VAL A 53 1.64 6.05 8.97
CA VAL A 53 1.72 4.93 8.02
C VAL A 53 3.12 4.82 7.42
N LYS A 54 3.72 5.95 7.03
CA LYS A 54 5.08 6.00 6.49
C LYS A 54 6.12 5.51 7.49
N LEU A 55 6.03 5.97 8.74
CA LEU A 55 6.91 5.56 9.82
C LEU A 55 6.80 4.05 10.09
N LEU A 56 5.58 3.53 10.23
CA LEU A 56 5.35 2.11 10.48
C LEU A 56 5.84 1.23 9.33
N GLY A 57 5.68 1.67 8.08
CA GLY A 57 6.19 0.95 6.91
C GLY A 57 7.71 0.82 6.93
N HIS A 58 8.43 1.92 7.20
CA HIS A 58 9.89 1.92 7.28
C HIS A 58 10.44 1.23 8.53
N LEU A 59 9.67 1.16 9.62
CA LEU A 59 10.05 0.39 10.80
C LEU A 59 9.89 -1.12 10.56
N LYS A 60 8.81 -1.53 9.86
CA LYS A 60 8.51 -2.94 9.61
C LYS A 60 9.37 -3.56 8.50
N TYR A 61 9.75 -2.78 7.49
CA TYR A 61 10.44 -3.28 6.30
C TYR A 61 11.74 -2.52 6.05
N ALA A 62 12.78 -3.25 5.61
CA ALA A 62 14.04 -2.63 5.17
C ALA A 62 13.86 -1.86 3.85
N TYR A 63 12.89 -2.29 3.04
CA TYR A 63 12.43 -1.55 1.86
C TYR A 63 10.92 -1.66 1.75
N VAL A 64 10.23 -0.53 1.57
CA VAL A 64 8.78 -0.46 1.39
C VAL A 64 8.44 0.44 0.22
N SER A 65 7.49 0.01 -0.61
CA SER A 65 7.03 0.77 -1.77
C SER A 65 5.54 0.58 -1.98
N LEU A 66 4.87 1.62 -2.49
CA LEU A 66 3.47 1.58 -2.88
C LEU A 66 3.40 1.52 -4.40
N LYS A 67 2.92 0.40 -4.95
CA LYS A 67 2.70 0.22 -6.38
C LYS A 67 1.26 0.57 -6.74
N VAL A 68 1.09 1.47 -7.71
CA VAL A 68 -0.21 1.74 -8.32
C VAL A 68 -0.49 0.63 -9.34
N LEU A 69 -1.58 -0.11 -9.14
CA LEU A 69 -2.00 -1.21 -10.01
C LEU A 69 -2.93 -0.72 -11.12
N LYS A 70 -3.86 0.17 -10.77
CA LYS A 70 -4.84 0.73 -11.71
C LYS A 70 -5.21 2.13 -11.28
N LEU A 71 -5.30 3.03 -12.25
CA LEU A 71 -5.84 4.37 -12.07
C LEU A 71 -7.06 4.51 -12.97
N THR A 72 -8.15 5.03 -12.44
CA THR A 72 -9.41 5.22 -13.16
C THR A 72 -9.98 6.58 -12.81
N THR A 73 -10.24 7.38 -13.84
CA THR A 73 -10.72 8.76 -13.67
C THR A 73 -12.12 8.87 -14.24
N HIS A 74 -13.06 9.32 -13.41
CA HIS A 74 -14.43 9.61 -13.79
C HIS A 74 -14.64 11.12 -13.82
N HIS A 75 -14.51 11.71 -15.02
CA HIS A 75 -14.53 13.16 -15.20
C HIS A 75 -15.88 13.80 -14.84
N SER A 76 -17.00 13.12 -15.10
CA SER A 76 -18.35 13.58 -14.79
C SER A 76 -18.59 13.77 -13.29
N GLU A 77 -17.94 12.95 -12.47
CA GLU A 77 -18.11 12.92 -11.00
C GLU A 77 -16.92 13.56 -10.26
N GLY A 78 -15.92 14.08 -10.99
CA GLY A 78 -14.68 14.61 -10.39
C GLY A 78 -13.92 13.57 -9.56
N THR A 79 -14.06 12.28 -9.87
CA THR A 79 -13.56 11.20 -9.01
C THR A 79 -12.36 10.50 -9.62
N ILE A 80 -11.31 10.28 -8.81
CA ILE A 80 -10.11 9.53 -9.19
C ILE A 80 -10.00 8.31 -8.28
N LYS A 81 -10.10 7.11 -8.86
CA LYS A 81 -9.95 5.83 -8.16
C LYS A 81 -8.57 5.26 -8.45
N VAL A 82 -7.84 4.93 -7.40
CA VAL A 82 -6.49 4.38 -7.48
C VAL A 82 -6.48 3.04 -6.73
N ARG A 83 -6.29 1.95 -7.47
CA ARG A 83 -5.97 0.64 -6.88
C ARG A 83 -4.47 0.61 -6.63
N TRP A 84 -4.08 0.31 -5.40
CA TRP A 84 -2.68 0.26 -5.01
C TRP A 84 -2.38 -0.97 -4.17
N ARG A 85 -1.11 -1.35 -4.14
CA ARG A 85 -0.54 -2.45 -3.35
C ARG A 85 0.71 -1.98 -2.65
N ILE A 86 0.80 -2.18 -1.34
CA ILE A 86 2.02 -1.96 -0.58
C ILE A 86 2.83 -3.25 -0.57
N ILE A 87 4.04 -3.15 -1.12
CA ILE A 87 5.03 -4.23 -1.11
C ILE A 87 6.13 -3.89 -0.10
N GLY A 88 6.52 -4.89 0.69
CA GLY A 88 7.53 -4.73 1.73
C GLY A 88 8.56 -5.87 1.70
N LEU A 89 9.82 -5.51 1.89
CA LEU A 89 10.93 -6.45 2.04
C LEU A 89 11.41 -6.46 3.48
N SER A 90 11.21 -7.59 4.15
CA SER A 90 11.62 -7.75 5.55
C SER A 90 13.14 -7.76 5.66
N GLY A 91 13.68 -6.91 6.54
CA GLY A 91 15.12 -6.87 6.82
C GLY A 91 15.66 -8.23 7.27
N LEU A 92 14.92 -8.96 8.12
CA LEU A 92 15.33 -10.30 8.56
C LEU A 92 15.45 -11.31 7.41
N LYS A 93 14.55 -11.25 6.41
CA LYS A 93 14.66 -12.09 5.20
C LYS A 93 15.88 -11.68 4.36
N VAL A 94 16.12 -10.38 4.22
CA VAL A 94 17.31 -9.85 3.52
C VAL A 94 18.59 -10.32 4.21
N PHE A 95 18.69 -10.26 5.54
CA PHE A 95 19.86 -10.73 6.30
C PHE A 95 20.05 -12.25 6.23
N LYS A 96 18.98 -13.05 6.33
CA LYS A 96 19.06 -14.52 6.19
C LYS A 96 19.52 -14.95 4.80
N ASN A 97 19.04 -14.27 3.76
CA ASN A 97 19.39 -14.60 2.39
C ASN A 97 20.64 -13.85 1.91
N PHE A 98 21.24 -12.97 2.73
CA PHE A 98 22.44 -12.19 2.39
C PHE A 98 23.59 -13.08 1.91
N TRP A 99 23.73 -14.28 2.50
CA TRP A 99 24.72 -15.29 2.07
C TRP A 99 24.40 -15.94 0.72
N LYS A 100 23.13 -16.00 0.31
CA LYS A 100 22.70 -16.47 -1.03
C LYS A 100 22.73 -15.33 -2.07
N TYR A 101 22.57 -14.08 -1.64
CA TYR A 101 22.45 -12.89 -2.48
C TYR A 101 23.78 -12.26 -2.88
N LYS A 102 24.78 -13.04 -3.30
CA LYS A 102 26.03 -12.51 -3.87
C LYS A 102 25.78 -11.84 -5.25
N ILE A 103 25.11 -10.69 -5.22
CA ILE A 103 25.24 -9.43 -5.98
C ILE A 103 25.27 -9.52 -7.50
N TRP A 104 24.23 -10.05 -8.15
CA TRP A 104 23.99 -9.66 -9.54
C TRP A 104 22.60 -9.10 -9.83
N ASN A 105 21.55 -9.43 -9.06
CA ASN A 105 20.21 -8.85 -9.26
C ASN A 105 19.40 -8.75 -7.96
N LEU A 106 19.93 -8.03 -6.95
CA LEU A 106 19.23 -7.86 -5.66
C LEU A 106 17.82 -7.29 -5.86
N GLN A 107 17.65 -6.39 -6.83
CA GLN A 107 16.37 -5.73 -7.10
C GLN A 107 15.33 -6.74 -7.64
N ASP A 108 15.68 -7.60 -8.59
CA ASP A 108 14.75 -8.56 -9.18
C ASP A 108 14.35 -9.69 -8.22
N THR A 109 15.29 -10.22 -7.45
CA THR A 109 14.96 -11.27 -6.46
C THR A 109 14.24 -10.70 -5.24
N ALA A 110 14.60 -9.51 -4.80
CA ALA A 110 13.93 -8.88 -3.68
C ALA A 110 12.48 -8.49 -4.05
N PHE A 111 12.18 -8.09 -5.28
CA PHE A 111 10.78 -7.91 -5.68
C PHE A 111 9.96 -9.21 -5.75
N LYS A 112 10.60 -10.37 -6.01
CA LYS A 112 9.93 -11.68 -5.98
C LYS A 112 9.61 -12.14 -4.56
N ASP A 113 10.53 -11.90 -3.62
CA ASP A 113 10.36 -12.24 -2.20
C ASP A 113 9.59 -11.16 -1.42
N ALA A 114 9.18 -10.07 -2.09
CA ALA A 114 8.45 -8.98 -1.47
C ALA A 114 7.09 -9.47 -0.97
N GLU A 115 6.89 -9.31 0.33
CA GLU A 115 5.64 -9.67 0.96
C GLU A 115 4.61 -8.59 0.63
N THR A 116 3.45 -9.01 0.13
CA THR A 116 2.31 -8.11 -0.04
C THR A 116 1.75 -7.80 1.34
N TRP A 117 1.80 -6.53 1.76
CA TRP A 117 1.36 -6.14 3.08
C TRP A 117 -0.12 -5.73 3.10
N TYR A 118 -0.50 -4.83 2.19
CA TYR A 118 -1.87 -4.35 2.06
C TYR A 118 -2.20 -4.04 0.61
N ASP A 119 -3.39 -4.48 0.21
CA ASP A 119 -4.05 -4.06 -1.02
C ASP A 119 -5.24 -3.17 -0.67
N GLY A 120 -5.45 -2.14 -1.48
CA GLY A 120 -6.51 -1.19 -1.23
C GLY A 120 -6.89 -0.34 -2.43
N PHE A 121 -7.97 0.39 -2.24
CA PHE A 121 -8.39 1.45 -3.13
C PHE A 121 -8.35 2.78 -2.39
N SER A 122 -7.85 3.79 -3.09
CA SER A 122 -8.01 5.19 -2.71
C SER A 122 -8.96 5.85 -3.70
N ILE A 123 -10.00 6.49 -3.20
CA ILE A 123 -10.95 7.28 -4.00
C ILE A 123 -10.77 8.74 -3.61
N PHE A 124 -10.39 9.57 -4.57
CA PHE A 124 -10.21 11.00 -4.40
C PHE A 124 -11.35 11.73 -5.10
N TYR A 125 -12.01 12.62 -4.38
CA TYR A 125 -13.04 13.50 -4.93
C TYR A 125 -12.44 14.89 -5.11
N VAL A 126 -12.37 15.31 -6.36
CA VAL A 126 -11.85 16.60 -6.81
C VAL A 126 -13.04 17.48 -7.16
N LYS A 127 -13.09 18.71 -6.61
CA LYS A 127 -14.16 19.66 -6.90
C LYS A 127 -13.73 20.69 -7.95
N GLY A 128 -14.60 21.65 -8.24
CA GLY A 128 -14.40 22.67 -9.28
C GLY A 128 -13.18 23.58 -9.08
N ASP A 129 -12.65 23.67 -7.85
CA ASP A 129 -11.41 24.36 -7.52
C ASP A 129 -10.14 23.57 -7.89
N GLY A 130 -10.29 22.33 -8.36
CA GLY A 130 -9.18 21.45 -8.71
C GLY A 130 -8.47 20.83 -7.51
N LEU A 131 -8.96 21.05 -6.28
CA LEU A 131 -8.40 20.46 -5.07
C LEU A 131 -9.10 19.16 -4.71
N VAL A 132 -8.39 18.29 -4.00
CA VAL A 132 -8.98 17.09 -3.40
C VAL A 132 -9.73 17.51 -2.14
N HIS A 133 -11.05 17.33 -2.13
CA HIS A 133 -11.93 17.62 -0.99
C HIS A 133 -12.21 16.42 -0.13
N LYS A 134 -12.13 15.22 -0.70
CA LYS A 134 -12.34 13.98 0.04
C LYS A 134 -11.42 12.87 -0.44
N HIS A 135 -10.88 12.12 0.51
CA HIS A 135 -10.13 10.90 0.25
C HIS A 135 -10.77 9.75 1.04
N VAL A 136 -11.22 8.72 0.34
CA VAL A 136 -11.76 7.49 0.93
C VAL A 136 -10.78 6.36 0.71
N LEU A 137 -10.36 5.70 1.80
CA LEU A 137 -9.47 4.55 1.80
C LEU A 137 -10.28 3.28 2.08
N LEU A 138 -10.23 2.32 1.16
CA LEU A 138 -10.94 1.05 1.26
C LEU A 138 -9.93 -0.10 1.29
N LYS A 139 -10.16 -1.07 2.18
CA LYS A 139 -9.39 -2.32 2.21
C LYS A 139 -9.83 -3.19 1.05
N MET A 140 -8.89 -3.78 0.32
CA MET A 140 -9.21 -4.87 -0.58
C MET A 140 -9.31 -6.16 0.24
N GLN A 141 -10.40 -6.91 0.10
CA GLN A 141 -10.40 -8.28 0.61
C GLN A 141 -9.35 -9.07 -0.18
N PRO A 142 -8.55 -9.92 0.48
CA PRO A 142 -7.71 -10.86 -0.26
C PRO A 142 -8.63 -11.70 -1.14
N ASP A 143 -8.26 -11.88 -2.41
CA ASP A 143 -8.74 -13.04 -3.16
C ASP A 143 -8.31 -14.27 -2.31
N GLU A 144 -9.22 -15.20 -2.04
CA GLU A 144 -9.07 -16.33 -1.08
C GLU A 144 -7.94 -17.33 -1.41
N ASP A 145 -6.97 -16.97 -2.24
CA ASP A 145 -5.88 -17.83 -2.69
C ASP A 145 -4.58 -17.54 -1.92
N GLN A 146 -4.64 -17.71 -0.59
CA GLN A 146 -3.48 -18.18 0.16
C GLN A 146 -3.94 -19.39 0.96
N GLU A 147 -4.01 -20.52 0.27
CA GLU A 147 -3.89 -21.83 0.92
C GLU A 147 -2.59 -21.79 1.73
N VAL A 148 -2.74 -21.63 3.04
CA VAL A 148 -1.69 -21.89 4.02
C VAL A 148 -1.35 -23.36 3.84
N ASP A 149 -0.19 -23.63 3.22
CA ASP A 149 0.42 -24.95 3.16
C ASP A 149 0.55 -25.46 4.60
N THR A 150 -0.48 -26.19 5.03
CA THR A 150 -0.55 -26.77 6.35
C THR A 150 0.42 -27.92 6.32
N ILE A 151 1.55 -27.76 7.01
CA ILE A 151 2.57 -28.79 7.20
C ILE A 151 1.86 -30.09 7.59
N LYS A 152 1.87 -31.08 6.68
CA LYS A 152 1.37 -32.43 6.97
C LYS A 152 2.25 -33.02 8.07
N PRO A 153 1.72 -33.45 9.23
CA PRO A 153 2.49 -34.27 10.13
C PRO A 153 2.78 -35.62 9.44
N ALA A 154 4.06 -35.95 9.33
CA ALA A 154 4.51 -37.21 8.76
C ALA A 154 3.90 -38.39 9.55
N THR A 155 3.17 -39.24 8.83
CA THR A 155 2.73 -40.55 9.28
C THR A 155 3.94 -41.41 9.62
N VAL A 156 4.18 -41.69 10.90
CA VAL A 156 5.08 -42.77 11.31
C VAL A 156 4.23 -44.04 11.41
N ILE A 157 4.45 -44.93 10.44
CA ILE A 157 3.85 -46.26 10.33
C ILE A 157 4.41 -47.14 11.44
N GLY A 158 3.54 -47.94 12.06
CA GLY A 158 3.84 -48.70 13.28
C GLY A 158 4.86 -49.83 13.13
N ALA A 159 5.46 -50.18 14.26
CA ALA A 159 6.16 -51.44 14.46
C ALA A 159 5.41 -52.28 15.51
N LYS A 160 5.11 -53.50 15.08
CA LYS A 160 4.37 -54.60 15.69
C LYS A 160 5.08 -55.13 16.95
N VAL A 161 4.34 -55.42 18.02
CA VAL A 161 4.81 -56.27 19.12
C VAL A 161 3.94 -57.53 19.12
N ALA A 162 4.62 -58.67 19.01
CA ALA A 162 4.09 -60.01 19.18
C ALA A 162 4.18 -60.42 20.65
#